data_AF-C1L4V6-F1
#
_entry.id   AF-C1L4V6-F1
#
_cell.length_a   1.000
_cell.length_b   1.000
_cell.length_c   1.000
_cell.angle_alpha   90.00
_cell.angle_beta   90.00
_cell.angle_gamma   90.00
#
_symmetry.space_group_name_H-M   'P 1'
#
loop_
_entity.id
_entity.type
_entity.pdbx_description
1 polymer ?
#
loop_
_entity_poly.entity_id
_entity_poly.type
_entity_poly.pdbx_seq_one_letter_code
_entity_poly.pdbx_strand_id
1 'polypeptide(L)'
;MVDEHFGISVVEGMASGLITIAHRSGGPLTDIIGPSETSLSFNHLEKLGVGFLASTADEYANIFELILLKMSESQIDAIRENAIKWVHEKFSEDCFTKGWTDQMDLFGLSQFCDK
;
A
#
# COMPACT_ATOMS: atom_id res chain seq x y z
N MET A 1 -1.38 -5.95 13.58
CA MET A 1 -2.63 -6.71 13.76
C MET A 1 -2.61 -7.85 12.77
N VAL A 2 -2.81 -9.08 13.22
CA VAL A 2 -2.86 -10.26 12.33
C VAL A 2 -4.25 -10.33 11.73
N ASP A 3 -4.33 -10.63 10.43
CA ASP A 3 -5.57 -10.84 9.67
C ASP A 3 -6.51 -9.63 9.69
N GLU A 4 -5.90 -8.44 9.64
CA GLU A 4 -6.61 -7.18 9.36
C GLU A 4 -7.32 -7.31 8.02
N HIS A 5 -8.65 -7.10 7.98
CA HIS A 5 -9.42 -7.37 6.77
C HIS A 5 -9.04 -6.44 5.61
N PHE A 6 -8.86 -5.15 5.89
CA PHE A 6 -8.37 -4.18 4.91
C PHE A 6 -7.22 -3.36 5.49
N GLY A 7 -7.48 -2.57 6.54
CA GLY A 7 -6.47 -1.72 7.18
C GLY A 7 -6.48 -0.29 6.68
N ILE A 8 -7.58 0.45 6.91
CA ILE A 8 -7.71 1.87 6.51
C ILE A 8 -6.59 2.72 7.09
N SER A 9 -6.19 2.48 8.34
CA SER A 9 -5.09 3.22 8.99
C SER A 9 -3.74 3.03 8.28
N VAL A 10 -3.52 1.88 7.63
CA VAL A 10 -2.33 1.64 6.80
C VAL A 10 -2.36 2.57 5.58
N VAL A 11 -3.52 2.66 4.92
CA VAL A 11 -3.73 3.54 3.76
C VAL A 11 -3.57 5.02 4.13
N GLU A 12 -4.16 5.45 5.24
CA GLU A 12 -4.03 6.83 5.76
C GLU A 12 -2.59 7.18 6.11
N GLY A 13 -1.86 6.26 6.76
CA GLY A 13 -0.44 6.42 7.06
C GLY A 13 0.40 6.57 5.80
N MET A 14 0.16 5.73 4.79
CA MET A 14 0.86 5.82 3.50
C MET A 14 0.52 7.12 2.76
N ALA A 15 -0.75 7.53 2.72
CA ALA A 15 -1.19 8.77 2.07
C ALA A 15 -0.61 10.03 2.72
N SER A 16 -0.32 9.99 4.03
CA SER A 16 0.33 11.08 4.76
C SER A 16 1.87 11.07 4.66
N GLY A 17 2.44 10.14 3.89
CA GLY A 17 3.89 10.04 3.69
C GLY A 17 4.64 9.37 4.85
N LEU A 18 3.96 8.57 5.68
CA LEU A 18 4.63 7.72 6.65
C LEU A 18 5.18 6.46 5.97
N ILE A 19 6.37 6.03 6.40
CA ILE A 19 6.85 4.68 6.05
C ILE A 19 6.08 3.68 6.90
N THR A 20 5.17 2.95 6.27
CA THR A 20 4.31 1.99 6.95
C THR A 20 4.91 0.60 6.95
N ILE A 21 4.92 -0.02 8.14
CA ILE A 21 5.21 -1.44 8.33
C ILE A 21 3.93 -2.12 8.82
N ALA A 22 3.38 -3.02 8.02
CA ALA A 22 2.13 -3.72 8.34
C ALA A 22 2.34 -5.23 8.50
N HIS A 23 1.36 -5.90 9.09
CA HIS A 23 1.46 -7.35 9.24
C HIS A 23 1.35 -8.03 7.87
N ARG A 24 2.15 -9.07 7.61
CA ARG A 24 2.11 -9.86 6.36
C ARG A 24 0.95 -10.85 6.36
N SER A 25 -0.27 -10.37 6.56
CA SER A 25 -1.50 -11.14 6.34
C SER A 25 -2.68 -10.20 6.11
N GLY A 26 -3.82 -10.75 5.67
CA GLY A 26 -5.04 -9.98 5.38
C GLY A 26 -4.81 -8.85 4.36
N GLY A 27 -5.63 -7.81 4.46
CA GLY A 27 -5.67 -6.66 3.56
C GLY A 27 -4.32 -5.98 3.32
N PRO A 28 -3.45 -5.76 4.34
CA PRO A 28 -2.12 -5.21 4.09
C PRO A 28 -1.29 -6.04 3.09
N LEU A 29 -1.40 -7.36 3.13
CA LEU A 29 -0.73 -8.27 2.19
C LEU A 29 -1.50 -8.38 0.87
N THR A 30 -2.82 -8.57 0.90
CA THR A 30 -3.59 -8.94 -0.30
C THR A 30 -4.02 -7.75 -1.15
N ASP A 31 -4.20 -6.59 -0.53
CA ASP A 31 -4.86 -5.44 -1.16
C ASP A 31 -3.98 -4.19 -1.19
N ILE A 32 -3.19 -3.94 -0.14
CA ILE A 32 -2.47 -2.67 0.03
C ILE A 32 -1.01 -2.73 -0.40
N ILE A 33 -0.13 -3.36 0.40
CA ILE A 33 1.33 -3.31 0.18
C ILE A 33 1.76 -4.44 -0.76
N GLY A 34 1.27 -5.67 -0.55
CA GLY A 34 1.69 -6.81 -1.34
C GLY A 34 1.45 -6.68 -2.84
N PRO A 35 0.34 -6.11 -3.34
CA PRO A 35 0.15 -5.92 -4.79
C PRO A 35 1.10 -4.89 -5.42
N SER A 36 1.70 -4.01 -4.61
CA SER A 36 2.74 -3.09 -5.07
C SER A 36 4.12 -3.75 -5.16
N GLU A 37 4.33 -4.85 -4.40
CA GLU A 37 5.52 -5.68 -4.47
C GLU A 37 5.47 -6.46 -5.80
N THR A 38 5.84 -5.81 -6.91
CA THR A 38 6.16 -6.56 -8.14
C THR A 38 7.39 -7.43 -7.85
N SER A 39 7.17 -8.65 -7.35
CA SER A 39 8.07 -9.81 -7.33
C SER A 39 9.57 -9.50 -7.28
N LEU A 40 10.12 -9.25 -6.10
CA LEU A 40 11.57 -9.32 -5.85
C LEU A 40 11.77 -10.02 -4.49
N SER A 41 12.07 -11.32 -4.47
CA SER A 41 13.44 -11.86 -4.48
C SER A 41 14.39 -11.03 -3.63
N PHE A 42 14.96 -11.67 -2.60
CA PHE A 42 15.83 -11.12 -1.55
C PHE A 42 17.06 -10.33 -2.02
N ASN A 43 17.30 -10.25 -3.34
CA ASN A 43 18.31 -9.40 -3.94
C ASN A 43 17.56 -8.45 -4.89
N HIS A 44 17.42 -7.16 -4.56
CA HIS A 44 17.33 -6.00 -5.48
C HIS A 44 16.81 -4.77 -4.72
N LEU A 45 17.74 -3.98 -4.17
CA LEU A 45 17.54 -2.63 -3.65
C LEU A 45 17.09 -1.60 -4.73
N GLU A 46 16.72 -2.03 -5.94
CA GLU A 46 16.45 -1.16 -7.09
C GLU A 46 14.97 -0.84 -7.33
N LYS A 47 14.04 -1.47 -6.58
CA LYS A 47 12.65 -0.99 -6.50
C LYS A 47 12.31 -0.73 -5.05
N LEU A 48 12.49 0.52 -4.64
CA LEU A 48 11.98 1.01 -3.36
C LEU A 48 10.46 0.87 -3.40
N GLY A 49 9.92 -0.09 -2.64
CA GLY A 49 8.49 -0.40 -2.58
C GLY A 49 7.67 0.72 -1.92
N VAL A 50 6.40 0.43 -1.63
CA VAL A 50 5.47 1.41 -1.03
C VAL A 50 5.39 1.33 0.50
N GLY A 51 6.13 0.40 1.10
CA GLY A 51 6.04 0.05 2.51
C GLY A 51 6.65 -1.33 2.76
N PHE A 52 6.48 -1.84 3.97
CA PHE A 52 7.05 -3.12 4.38
C PHE A 52 6.02 -4.04 5.03
N LEU A 53 6.22 -5.35 4.87
CA LEU A 53 5.42 -6.39 5.49
C LEU A 53 6.27 -7.25 6.44
N ALA A 54 5.76 -7.51 7.63
CA ALA A 54 6.41 -8.36 8.64
C ALA A 54 5.40 -9.28 9.34
N SER A 55 5.83 -10.46 9.74
CA SER A 55 5.03 -11.43 10.49
C SER A 55 5.53 -11.65 11.92
N THR A 56 6.83 -11.42 12.16
CA THR A 56 7.48 -11.74 13.44
C THR A 56 8.12 -10.50 14.07
N ALA A 57 8.32 -10.53 15.38
CA ALA A 57 8.98 -9.44 16.10
C ALA A 57 10.39 -9.15 15.55
N ASP A 58 11.14 -10.20 15.19
CA ASP A 58 12.48 -10.07 14.61
C ASP A 58 12.44 -9.39 13.24
N GLU A 59 11.47 -9.73 12.39
CA GLU A 59 11.27 -9.05 11.11
C GLU A 59 10.96 -7.56 11.30
N TYR A 60 10.06 -7.23 12.22
CA TYR A 60 9.79 -5.83 12.57
C TYR A 60 11.06 -5.12 13.03
N ALA A 61 11.83 -5.72 13.95
CA ALA A 61 13.07 -5.14 14.46
C ALA A 61 14.10 -4.90 13.35
N ASN A 62 14.28 -5.86 12.44
CA ASN A 62 15.20 -5.75 11.32
C ASN A 62 14.79 -4.64 10.33
N ILE A 63 13.48 -4.48 10.08
CA ILE A 63 12.97 -3.40 9.23
C ILE A 63 13.16 -2.04 9.90
N PHE A 64 12.91 -1.93 11.21
CA PHE A 64 13.21 -0.70 11.95
C PHE A 64 14.70 -0.35 11.91
N GLU A 65 15.59 -1.33 12.10
CA GLU A 65 17.04 -1.14 11.98
C GLU A 65 17.42 -0.65 10.57
N LEU A 66 16.84 -1.25 9.53
CA LEU A 66 17.05 -0.84 8.14
C LEU A 66 16.67 0.63 7.93
N ILE A 67 15.42 0.99 8.27
CA ILE A 67 14.88 2.33 8.05
C ILE A 67 15.63 3.38 8.86
N LEU A 68 15.89 3.10 10.15
CA LEU A 68 16.42 4.11 11.06
C LEU A 68 17.94 4.27 10.99
N LEU A 69 18.68 3.21 10.67
CA LEU A 69 20.14 3.20 10.78
C LEU A 69 20.88 2.99 9.46
N LYS A 70 20.25 2.37 8.46
CA LYS A 70 20.95 1.90 7.25
C LYS A 70 20.52 2.64 5.98
N MET A 71 19.29 3.17 5.92
CA MET A 71 18.79 3.89 4.75
C MET A 71 19.23 5.35 4.73
N SER A 72 19.47 5.89 3.53
CA SER A 72 19.64 7.33 3.32
C SER A 72 18.29 8.06 3.26
N GLU A 73 18.32 9.37 3.48
CA GLU A 73 17.13 10.23 3.34
C GLU A 73 16.48 10.09 1.95
N SER A 74 17.28 10.05 0.89
CA SER A 74 16.77 9.86 -0.48
C SER A 74 16.04 8.52 -0.68
N GLN A 75 16.48 7.45 -0.03
CA GLN A 75 15.79 6.16 -0.09
C GLN A 75 14.49 6.20 0.70
N ILE A 76 14.49 6.85 1.86
CA ILE A 76 13.31 7.07 2.71
C ILE A 76 12.26 7.87 1.95
N ASP A 77 12.65 8.99 1.34
CA ASP A 77 11.74 9.88 0.62
C ASP A 77 11.16 9.20 -0.62
N ALA A 78 11.97 8.43 -1.35
CA ALA A 78 11.47 7.64 -2.48
C ALA A 78 10.41 6.60 -2.07
N ILE A 79 10.54 5.93 -0.91
CA ILE A 79 9.48 5.04 -0.40
C ILE A 79 8.20 5.83 -0.10
N ARG A 80 8.32 7.00 0.55
CA ARG A 80 7.17 7.86 0.89
C ARG A 80 6.43 8.33 -0.36
N GLU A 81 7.17 8.84 -1.34
CA GLU A 81 6.59 9.31 -2.61
C GLU A 81 5.90 8.17 -3.36
N ASN A 82 6.52 6.99 -3.41
CA ASN A 82 5.92 5.81 -4.02
C ASN A 82 4.66 5.37 -3.28
N ALA A 83 4.65 5.42 -1.94
CA ALA A 83 3.49 5.08 -1.12
C ALA A 83 2.31 6.04 -1.34
N ILE A 84 2.57 7.34 -1.33
CA ILE A 84 1.54 8.37 -1.58
C ILE A 84 0.94 8.17 -2.97
N LYS A 85 1.80 8.02 -3.99
CA LYS A 85 1.37 7.80 -5.36
C LYS A 85 0.53 6.53 -5.49
N TRP A 86 0.98 5.42 -4.91
CA TRP A 86 0.27 4.14 -4.92
C TRP A 86 -1.13 4.27 -4.31
N VAL A 87 -1.24 4.91 -3.14
CA VAL A 87 -2.53 5.11 -2.49
C VAL A 87 -3.46 5.96 -3.35
N HIS A 88 -2.95 7.05 -3.93
CA HIS A 88 -3.74 7.91 -4.79
C HIS A 88 -4.27 7.17 -6.04
N GLU A 89 -3.44 6.31 -6.65
CA GLU A 89 -3.80 5.55 -7.85
C GLU A 89 -4.74 4.36 -7.59
N LYS A 90 -4.84 3.89 -6.34
CA LYS A 90 -5.62 2.68 -5.99
C LYS A 90 -6.84 2.95 -5.12
N PHE A 91 -6.76 3.92 -4.21
CA PHE A 91 -7.72 4.10 -3.11
C PHE A 91 -8.27 5.52 -3.02
N SER A 92 -8.11 6.36 -4.05
CA SER A 92 -8.75 7.68 -4.11
C SER A 92 -10.24 7.58 -4.44
N GLU A 93 -11.00 8.62 -4.05
CA GLU A 93 -12.43 8.74 -4.38
C GLU A 93 -12.67 8.78 -5.89
N ASP A 94 -11.78 9.42 -6.66
CA ASP A 94 -11.86 9.48 -8.12
C ASP A 94 -11.71 8.08 -8.73
N CYS A 95 -10.74 7.30 -8.26
CA CYS A 95 -10.54 5.92 -8.69
C CYS A 95 -11.75 5.04 -8.35
N PHE A 96 -12.32 5.21 -7.15
CA PHE A 96 -13.52 4.49 -6.73
C PHE A 96 -14.72 4.86 -7.60
N THR A 97 -15.02 6.15 -7.75
CA THR A 97 -16.16 6.65 -8.53
C THR A 97 -16.09 6.16 -9.96
N LYS A 98 -14.92 6.30 -10.60
CA LYS A 98 -14.72 5.81 -11.96
C LYS A 98 -14.94 4.30 -12.07
N GLY A 99 -14.26 3.51 -11.22
CA GLY A 99 -14.39 2.06 -11.26
C GLY A 99 -15.81 1.59 -10.99
N TRP A 100 -16.53 2.26 -10.09
CA TRP A 100 -17.92 1.99 -9.80
C TRP A 100 -18.82 2.26 -11.00
N THR A 101 -18.72 3.44 -11.61
CA THR A 101 -19.52 3.80 -12.79
C THR A 101 -19.22 2.86 -13.97
N ASP A 102 -17.94 2.56 -14.23
CA ASP A 102 -17.53 1.63 -15.30
C ASP A 102 -18.20 0.25 -15.11
N GLN A 103 -18.29 -0.25 -13.87
CA GLN A 103 -18.99 -1.50 -13.59
C GLN A 103 -20.52 -1.36 -13.70
N MET A 104 -21.11 -0.26 -13.24
CA MET A 104 -22.55 -0.03 -13.37
C MET A 104 -22.98 0.03 -14.84
N ASP A 105 -22.19 0.68 -15.69
CA ASP A 105 -22.40 0.70 -17.15
C ASP A 105 -22.27 -0.70 -17.74
N LEU A 106 -21.25 -1.47 -17.34
CA LEU A 106 -21.06 -2.85 -17.78
C LEU A 106 -22.26 -3.75 -17.45
N PHE A 107 -22.90 -3.55 -16.30
CA PHE A 107 -24.09 -4.29 -15.89
C PHE A 107 -25.41 -3.68 -16.40
N GLY A 108 -25.37 -2.57 -17.15
CA GLY A 108 -26.57 -1.89 -17.67
C GLY A 108 -27.42 -1.21 -16.59
N LEU A 109 -26.80 -0.85 -15.46
CA LEU A 109 -27.45 -0.26 -14.28
C LEU A 109 -27.26 1.27 -14.18
N SER A 110 -26.66 1.88 -15.19
CA SER A 110 -26.34 3.33 -15.22
C SER A 110 -27.52 4.25 -14.99
N GLN A 111 -28.73 3.83 -15.39
CA GLN A 111 -30.00 4.52 -15.12
C GLN A 111 -30.33 4.71 -13.63
N PHE A 112 -29.61 4.04 -12.71
CA PHE A 112 -29.76 4.17 -11.26
C PHE A 112 -28.71 5.09 -10.61
N CYS A 113 -27.72 5.59 -11.38
CA CYS A 113 -26.65 6.44 -10.86
C CYS A 113 -26.99 7.95 -10.83
N ASP A 114 -27.96 8.40 -11.63
CA ASP A 114 -28.29 9.84 -11.81
C ASP A 114 -29.47 10.34 -10.94
N LYS A 115 -29.53 9.98 -9.65
CA LYS A 115 -30.53 10.53 -8.71
C LYS A 115 -29.93 11.19 -7.49
#